data_AF-F9S356-F1
#
_entry.id   AF-F9S356-F1
#
_cell.length_a   1.000
_cell.length_b   1.000
_cell.length_c   1.000
_cell.angle_alpha   90.00
_cell.angle_beta   90.00
_cell.angle_gamma   90.00
#
_symmetry.space_group_name_H-M   'P 1'
#
loop_
_entity.id
_entity.type
_entity.pdbx_description
1 polymer ?
#
loop_
_entity_poly.entity_id
_entity_poly.type
_entity_poly.pdbx_seq_one_letter_code
_entity_poly.pdbx_strand_id
1 'polypeptide(L)'
;MIGRLLQKACAITVLAEEMAVSRRHIHNYIANINYYIEQAISVQKGIATFEISPEQWAQKIKDIPLTHYRPMSSERQDYLLDNYLFSNQYKYQKIEKQLGISRPTLKKDLSELSARLQLSGVSLHSTDGGFVVAGSEKKLRHLMLERINKQIEKIHPDIEFCTATTPLQHHTQTLIAQLLATLPLKETYVIITNISHAIGGKFAAHFIKMMFIYLSVSLYRINQQFLILQKNNADYLRRTTKFKLVYNQLSLLINEKLEFEHLHLAEYFFSGCAEDNFHENQLRVKMCAMQFLRQLAQSIALSNQQMTQLHQQLCLYLPSAIYRIK
;
A
#
# COMPACT_ATOMS: atom_id res chain seq x y z
N MET A 1 15.98 0.04 -9.58
CA MET A 1 17.02 -0.75 -10.27
C MET A 1 16.70 -2.23 -10.39
N ILE A 2 16.71 -2.99 -9.28
CA ILE A 2 16.67 -4.46 -9.33
C ILE A 2 15.41 -5.00 -9.98
N GLY A 3 14.23 -4.50 -9.60
CA GLY A 3 12.97 -4.90 -10.25
C GLY A 3 12.97 -4.69 -11.78
N ARG A 4 13.70 -3.68 -12.27
CA ARG A 4 13.86 -3.42 -13.71
C ARG A 4 14.80 -4.44 -14.35
N LEU A 5 15.94 -4.71 -13.72
CA LEU A 5 16.94 -5.64 -14.23
C LEU A 5 16.49 -7.10 -14.19
N LEU A 6 15.64 -7.48 -13.23
CA LEU A 6 14.99 -8.79 -13.19
C LEU A 6 14.04 -9.03 -14.38
N GLN A 7 13.54 -7.96 -15.02
CA GLN A 7 12.67 -8.06 -16.19
C GLN A 7 13.46 -8.02 -17.50
N LYS A 8 14.47 -7.15 -17.58
CA LYS A 8 15.30 -6.98 -18.78
C LYS A 8 16.60 -6.24 -18.50
N ALA A 9 17.59 -6.48 -19.36
CA ALA A 9 18.82 -5.69 -19.40
C ALA A 9 18.51 -4.19 -19.61
N CYS A 10 19.30 -3.32 -18.98
CA CYS A 10 19.04 -1.88 -18.97
C CYS A 10 20.34 -1.06 -19.00
N ALA A 11 20.35 0.04 -19.76
CA ALA A 11 21.49 0.95 -19.78
C ALA A 11 21.68 1.63 -18.41
N ILE A 12 22.92 1.74 -17.97
CA ILE A 12 23.29 2.42 -16.70
C ILE A 12 22.82 3.88 -16.68
N THR A 13 22.78 4.54 -17.84
CA THR A 13 22.24 5.91 -17.98
C THR A 13 20.76 5.97 -17.63
N VAL A 14 19.95 5.07 -18.18
CA VAL A 14 18.51 5.00 -17.92
C VAL A 14 18.25 4.70 -16.45
N LEU A 15 18.99 3.76 -15.86
CA LEU A 15 18.87 3.46 -14.43
C LEU A 15 19.22 4.67 -13.55
N ALA A 16 20.26 5.42 -13.91
CA ALA A 16 20.67 6.62 -13.18
C ALA A 16 19.61 7.72 -13.25
N GLU A 17 19.02 7.94 -14.42
CA GLU A 17 17.94 8.89 -14.66
C GLU A 17 16.66 8.52 -13.89
N GLU A 18 16.18 7.27 -14.02
CA GLU A 18 14.97 6.77 -13.34
C GLU A 18 15.10 6.88 -11.81
N MET A 19 16.32 6.76 -11.28
CA MET A 19 16.60 6.82 -9.84
C MET A 19 17.03 8.21 -9.36
N ALA A 20 17.16 9.19 -10.25
CA ALA A 20 17.69 10.52 -9.97
C ALA A 20 19.04 10.52 -9.23
N VAL A 21 19.96 9.65 -9.67
CA VAL A 21 21.33 9.52 -9.13
C VAL A 21 22.38 9.56 -10.24
N SER A 22 23.66 9.65 -9.86
CA SER A 22 24.75 9.60 -10.85
C SER A 22 25.01 8.16 -11.33
N ARG A 23 25.56 8.00 -12.54
CA ARG A 23 26.04 6.70 -13.05
C ARG A 23 27.03 6.03 -12.09
N ARG A 24 27.90 6.81 -11.45
CA ARG A 24 28.84 6.32 -10.43
C ARG A 24 28.09 5.69 -9.25
N HIS A 25 26.97 6.26 -8.84
CA HIS A 25 26.13 5.71 -7.79
C HIS A 25 25.57 4.34 -8.19
N ILE A 26 25.09 4.19 -9.43
CA ILE A 26 24.62 2.90 -9.96
C ILE A 26 25.74 1.85 -9.95
N HIS A 27 26.95 2.20 -10.42
CA HIS A 27 28.10 1.29 -10.37
C HIS A 27 28.46 0.86 -8.95
N ASN A 28 28.46 1.79 -7.99
CA ASN A 28 28.71 1.46 -6.58
C ASN A 28 27.64 0.52 -6.02
N TYR A 29 26.37 0.74 -6.39
CA TYR A 29 25.25 -0.09 -5.97
C TYR A 29 25.36 -1.51 -6.56
N ILE A 30 25.72 -1.64 -7.84
CA ILE A 30 26.01 -2.93 -8.49
C ILE A 30 27.19 -3.64 -7.82
N ALA A 31 28.30 -2.93 -7.55
CA ALA A 31 29.46 -3.49 -6.88
C ALA A 31 29.12 -4.01 -5.48
N ASN A 32 28.26 -3.27 -4.75
CA ASN A 32 27.78 -3.70 -3.44
C ASN A 32 26.94 -4.98 -3.53
N ILE A 33 26.05 -5.08 -4.51
CA ILE A 33 25.24 -6.29 -4.72
C ILE A 33 26.13 -7.48 -5.08
N ASN A 34 27.04 -7.30 -6.03
CA ASN A 34 27.95 -8.36 -6.47
C ASN A 34 28.91 -8.83 -5.38
N TYR A 35 29.18 -8.00 -4.38
CA TYR A 35 29.95 -8.38 -3.21
C TYR A 35 29.23 -9.43 -2.35
N TYR A 36 27.90 -9.32 -2.20
CA TYR A 36 27.11 -10.28 -1.40
C TYR A 36 26.54 -11.44 -2.24
N ILE A 37 26.27 -11.18 -3.51
CA ILE A 37 25.78 -12.17 -4.45
C ILE A 37 26.75 -12.19 -5.62
N GLU A 38 27.70 -13.12 -5.56
CA GLU A 38 28.76 -13.25 -6.55
C GLU A 38 28.18 -13.23 -7.97
N GLN A 39 28.66 -12.27 -8.76
CA GLN A 39 28.30 -12.05 -10.16
C GLN A 39 26.79 -11.92 -10.43
N ALA A 40 25.98 -11.40 -9.50
CA ALA A 40 24.55 -11.19 -9.72
C ALA A 40 24.22 -10.32 -10.94
N ILE A 41 25.03 -9.27 -11.16
CA ILE A 41 24.81 -8.27 -12.20
C ILE A 41 26.11 -8.06 -12.97
N SER A 42 26.09 -8.26 -14.29
CA SER A 42 27.20 -7.87 -15.16
C SER A 42 26.92 -6.51 -15.80
N VAL A 43 28.00 -5.80 -16.17
CA VAL A 43 27.90 -4.57 -16.97
C VAL A 43 28.79 -4.70 -18.19
N GLN A 44 28.18 -4.73 -19.38
CA GLN A 44 28.89 -4.80 -20.66
C GLN A 44 28.49 -3.62 -21.54
N LYS A 45 29.47 -2.86 -22.04
CA LYS A 45 29.25 -1.66 -22.88
C LYS A 45 28.21 -0.68 -22.30
N GLY A 46 28.19 -0.53 -20.97
CA GLY A 46 27.26 0.35 -20.26
C GLY A 46 25.83 -0.19 -20.09
N ILE A 47 25.58 -1.46 -20.44
CA ILE A 47 24.31 -2.16 -20.22
C ILE A 47 24.49 -3.10 -19.04
N ALA A 48 23.63 -2.96 -18.02
CA ALA A 48 23.55 -3.87 -16.89
C ALA A 48 22.58 -5.01 -17.18
N THR A 49 22.98 -6.23 -16.84
CA THR A 49 22.20 -7.46 -17.01
C THR A 49 22.24 -8.28 -15.73
N PHE A 50 21.12 -8.90 -15.37
CA PHE A 50 21.07 -9.88 -14.28
C PHE A 50 21.54 -11.24 -14.80
N GLU A 51 22.52 -11.83 -14.14
CA GLU A 51 23.12 -13.11 -14.55
C GLU A 51 22.51 -14.31 -13.83
N ILE A 52 21.62 -14.06 -12.87
CA ILE A 52 20.93 -15.09 -12.09
C ILE A 52 19.42 -14.99 -12.28
N SER A 53 18.72 -16.11 -12.09
CA SER A 53 17.26 -16.14 -12.23
C SER A 53 16.56 -15.36 -11.11
N PRO A 54 15.31 -14.90 -11.32
CA PRO A 54 14.50 -14.27 -10.27
C PRO A 54 14.35 -15.14 -9.01
N GLU A 55 14.26 -16.46 -9.16
CA GLU A 55 14.16 -17.41 -8.05
C GLU A 55 15.47 -17.49 -7.26
N GLN A 56 16.60 -17.55 -7.97
CA GLN A 56 17.93 -17.52 -7.34
C GLN A 56 18.15 -16.21 -6.59
N TRP A 57 17.76 -15.08 -7.18
CA TRP A 57 17.80 -13.79 -6.54
C TRP A 57 16.93 -13.76 -5.27
N ALA A 58 15.67 -14.19 -5.39
CA ALA A 58 14.71 -14.24 -4.29
C ALA A 58 15.21 -15.09 -3.13
N GLN A 59 15.98 -16.14 -3.39
CA GLN A 59 16.57 -16.98 -2.35
C GLN A 59 17.77 -16.30 -1.69
N LYS A 60 18.73 -15.80 -2.49
CA LYS A 60 19.99 -15.23 -1.96
C LYS A 60 19.79 -13.92 -1.21
N ILE A 61 18.78 -13.12 -1.58
CA ILE A 61 18.54 -11.83 -0.94
C ILE A 61 18.17 -11.92 0.54
N LYS A 62 17.60 -13.07 0.94
CA LYS A 62 17.20 -13.36 2.33
C LYS A 62 18.39 -13.46 3.27
N ASP A 63 19.54 -13.88 2.72
CA ASP A 63 20.75 -14.15 3.49
C ASP A 63 21.64 -12.90 3.66
N ILE A 64 21.31 -11.79 2.99
CA ILE A 64 22.06 -10.53 3.10
C ILE A 64 21.71 -9.86 4.43
N PRO A 65 22.66 -9.68 5.37
CA PRO A 65 22.38 -8.99 6.61
C PRO A 65 22.04 -7.52 6.34
N LEU A 66 21.00 -7.00 6.99
CA LEU A 66 20.59 -5.59 6.84
C LEU A 66 21.71 -4.60 7.21
N THR A 67 22.60 -4.98 8.13
CA THR A 67 23.77 -4.19 8.56
C THR A 67 24.81 -4.00 7.46
N HIS A 68 24.78 -4.90 6.47
CA HIS A 68 25.73 -5.01 5.38
C HIS A 68 25.17 -4.45 4.06
N TYR A 69 23.83 -4.42 3.94
CA TYR A 69 23.14 -3.77 2.84
C TYR A 69 23.20 -2.24 2.96
N ARG A 70 23.39 -1.56 1.82
CA ARG A 70 23.46 -0.09 1.75
C ARG A 70 22.21 0.46 1.06
N PRO A 71 21.09 0.64 1.79
CA PRO A 71 19.84 1.12 1.23
C PRO A 71 19.91 2.59 0.82
N MET A 72 19.19 2.95 -0.23
CA MET A 72 18.93 4.35 -0.59
C MET A 72 18.04 5.06 0.44
N SER A 73 17.99 6.40 0.39
CA SER A 73 17.14 7.20 1.30
C SER A 73 15.67 6.76 1.27
N SER A 74 15.12 6.61 0.06
CA SER A 74 13.72 6.18 -0.14
C SER A 74 13.43 4.79 0.43
N GLU A 75 14.35 3.84 0.26
CA GLU A 75 14.22 2.50 0.84
C GLU A 75 14.23 2.54 2.38
N ARG A 76 15.13 3.34 2.97
CA ARG A 76 15.18 3.52 4.42
C ARG A 76 13.90 4.15 4.94
N GLN A 77 13.37 5.17 4.28
CA GLN A 77 12.10 5.81 4.65
C GLN A 77 10.92 4.83 4.61
N ASP A 78 10.87 3.98 3.59
CA ASP A 78 9.85 2.95 3.47
C ASP A 78 9.98 1.88 4.56
N TYR A 79 11.20 1.42 4.83
CA TYR A 79 11.48 0.51 5.94
C TYR A 79 11.10 1.10 7.30
N LEU A 80 11.42 2.38 7.54
CA LEU A 80 11.04 3.08 8.76
C LEU A 80 9.52 3.04 8.91
N LEU A 81 8.79 3.47 7.88
CA LEU A 81 7.33 3.48 7.90
C LEU A 81 6.75 2.08 8.17
N ASP A 82 7.21 1.06 7.46
CA ASP A 82 6.70 -0.31 7.58
C ASP A 82 6.97 -0.87 8.98
N ASN A 83 8.16 -0.66 9.55
CA ASN A 83 8.45 -1.10 10.92
C ASN A 83 7.55 -0.40 11.94
N TYR A 84 7.28 0.89 11.78
CA TYR A 84 6.37 1.60 12.69
C TYR A 84 4.90 1.18 12.53
N LEU A 85 4.46 0.82 11.32
CA LEU A 85 3.09 0.38 11.07
C LEU A 85 2.83 -1.06 11.53
N PHE A 86 3.81 -1.96 11.38
CA PHE A 86 3.60 -3.40 11.56
C PHE A 86 4.26 -4.03 12.79
N SER A 87 5.30 -3.40 13.35
CA SER A 87 6.13 -4.06 14.38
C SER A 87 6.21 -3.30 15.71
N ASN A 88 5.63 -2.10 15.82
CA ASN A 88 5.65 -1.29 17.04
C ASN A 88 7.07 -1.21 17.68
N GLN A 89 8.13 -1.08 16.87
CA GLN A 89 9.51 -1.00 17.38
C GLN A 89 10.01 0.44 17.43
N TYR A 90 10.41 0.89 18.64
CA TYR A 90 10.48 2.31 18.97
C TYR A 90 11.86 2.83 19.39
N LYS A 91 12.97 2.15 19.07
CA LYS A 91 14.30 2.62 19.51
C LYS A 91 15.21 2.95 18.35
N TYR A 92 15.60 4.22 18.26
CA TYR A 92 16.60 4.71 17.31
C TYR A 92 17.85 3.84 17.27
N GLN A 93 18.38 3.48 18.44
CA GLN A 93 19.60 2.68 18.55
C GLN A 93 19.49 1.33 17.83
N LYS A 94 18.31 0.69 17.87
CA LYS A 94 18.08 -0.57 17.16
C LYS A 94 18.10 -0.35 15.65
N ILE A 95 17.42 0.69 15.18
CA ILE A 95 17.35 1.04 13.75
C ILE A 95 18.74 1.42 13.22
N GLU A 96 19.48 2.25 13.95
CA GLU A 96 20.85 2.65 13.61
C GLU A 96 21.77 1.46 13.47
N LYS A 97 21.72 0.54 14.45
CA LYS A 97 22.52 -0.69 14.43
C LYS A 97 22.12 -1.58 13.26
N GLN A 98 20.82 -1.78 13.03
CA GLN A 98 20.30 -2.69 12.03
C GLN A 98 20.52 -2.20 10.59
N LEU A 99 20.46 -0.89 10.35
CA LEU A 99 20.73 -0.29 9.03
C LEU A 99 22.19 0.17 8.85
N GLY A 100 22.99 0.12 9.91
CA GLY A 100 24.37 0.63 9.89
C GLY A 100 24.46 2.12 9.54
N ILE A 101 23.56 2.95 10.08
CA ILE A 101 23.47 4.39 9.82
C ILE A 101 23.68 5.24 11.07
N SER A 102 24.13 6.48 10.86
CA SER A 102 24.32 7.46 11.92
C SER A 102 23.00 8.12 12.37
N ARG A 103 22.98 8.69 13.59
CA ARG A 103 21.84 9.47 14.10
C ARG A 103 21.43 10.62 13.18
N PRO A 104 22.35 11.44 12.63
CA PRO A 104 21.98 12.50 11.68
C PRO A 104 21.31 11.96 10.42
N THR A 105 21.78 10.83 9.87
CA THR A 105 21.15 10.19 8.70
C THR A 105 19.72 9.76 9.02
N LEU A 106 19.53 9.09 10.16
CA LEU A 106 18.21 8.66 10.59
C LEU A 106 17.25 9.86 10.77
N LYS A 107 17.70 10.93 11.43
CA LYS A 107 16.90 12.16 11.60
C LYS A 107 16.52 12.79 10.26
N LYS A 108 17.43 12.83 9.29
CA LYS A 108 17.16 13.34 7.94
C LYS A 108 16.07 12.50 7.25
N ASP A 109 16.22 11.18 7.25
CA ASP A 109 15.25 10.27 6.63
C ASP A 109 13.84 10.44 7.26
N LEU A 110 13.76 10.64 8.58
CA LEU A 110 12.49 10.85 9.28
C LEU A 110 11.86 12.20 8.96
N SER A 111 12.66 13.25 8.79
CA SER A 111 12.16 14.56 8.35
C SER A 111 11.56 14.48 6.94
N GLU A 112 12.25 13.80 6.02
CA GLU A 112 11.79 13.57 4.65
C GLU A 112 10.51 12.70 4.64
N LEU A 113 10.48 11.63 5.45
CA LEU A 113 9.31 10.78 5.62
C LEU A 113 8.12 11.56 6.19
N SER A 114 8.34 12.42 7.19
CA SER A 114 7.29 13.26 7.77
C SER A 114 6.66 14.18 6.74
N ALA A 115 7.47 14.83 5.90
CA ALA A 115 6.98 15.69 4.81
C ALA A 115 6.13 14.87 3.81
N ARG A 116 6.56 13.65 3.48
CA ARG A 116 5.81 12.75 2.60
C ARG A 116 4.45 12.33 3.17
N LEU A 117 4.36 12.08 4.48
CA LEU A 117 3.14 11.63 5.15
C LEU A 117 2.09 12.75 5.35
N GLN A 118 2.52 14.01 5.40
CA GLN A 118 1.60 15.16 5.54
C GLN A 118 0.54 15.19 4.44
N LEU A 119 0.87 14.78 3.21
CA LEU A 119 -0.07 14.71 2.08
C LEU A 119 -1.21 13.70 2.30
N SER A 120 -0.96 12.65 3.09
CA SER A 120 -1.96 11.65 3.49
C SER A 120 -2.68 12.03 4.80
N GLY A 121 -2.30 13.17 5.40
CA GLY A 121 -2.74 13.63 6.72
C GLY A 121 -2.49 12.61 7.83
N VAL A 122 -1.32 11.99 7.75
CA VAL A 122 -0.68 11.16 8.78
C VAL A 122 0.58 11.92 9.23
N SER A 123 0.94 11.84 10.51
CA SER A 123 2.09 12.55 11.08
C SER A 123 3.03 11.59 11.80
N LEU A 124 4.30 12.00 11.93
CA LEU A 124 5.26 11.37 12.82
C LEU A 124 5.40 12.21 14.08
N HIS A 125 5.28 11.59 15.25
CA HIS A 125 5.54 12.24 16.52
C HIS A 125 6.74 11.60 17.19
N SER A 126 7.66 12.43 17.70
CA SER A 126 8.79 11.94 18.49
C SER A 126 8.28 11.40 19.82
N THR A 127 8.84 10.28 20.22
CA THR A 127 8.67 9.70 21.56
C THR A 127 10.04 9.58 22.23
N ASP A 128 10.07 9.16 23.49
CA ASP A 128 11.34 8.91 24.17
C ASP A 128 12.10 7.77 23.48
N GLY A 129 13.16 8.13 22.77
CA GLY A 129 14.01 7.21 22.03
C GLY A 129 13.48 6.74 20.67
N GLY A 130 12.36 7.26 20.15
CA GLY A 130 11.74 6.79 18.90
C GLY A 130 10.74 7.74 18.24
N PHE A 131 9.93 7.18 17.35
CA PHE A 131 8.77 7.86 16.74
C PHE A 131 7.54 6.96 16.74
N VAL A 132 6.37 7.58 16.62
CA VAL A 132 5.10 6.92 16.35
C VAL A 132 4.44 7.55 15.13
N VAL A 133 3.75 6.73 14.35
CA VAL A 133 2.90 7.17 13.25
C VAL A 133 1.51 7.46 13.84
N ALA A 134 1.04 8.70 13.72
CA ALA A 134 -0.26 9.11 14.21
C ALA A 134 -1.16 9.59 13.07
N GLY A 135 -2.46 9.42 13.25
CA GLY A 135 -3.49 9.78 12.30
C GLY A 135 -4.83 9.25 12.79
N SER A 136 -5.90 9.54 12.06
CA SER A 136 -7.16 8.86 12.32
C SER A 136 -7.00 7.37 12.01
N GLU A 137 -7.72 6.51 12.75
CA GLU A 137 -7.64 5.07 12.56
C GLU A 137 -7.93 4.65 11.11
N LYS A 138 -8.87 5.35 10.45
CA LYS A 138 -9.19 5.15 9.02
C LYS A 138 -7.97 5.35 8.12
N LYS A 139 -7.21 6.43 8.34
CA LYS A 139 -6.01 6.75 7.55
C LYS A 139 -4.87 5.79 7.82
N LEU A 140 -4.68 5.37 9.07
CA LEU A 140 -3.66 4.39 9.43
C LEU A 140 -3.95 3.03 8.77
N ARG A 141 -5.21 2.55 8.83
CA ARG A 141 -5.63 1.32 8.16
C ARG A 141 -5.48 1.41 6.64
N HIS A 142 -5.84 2.55 6.06
CA HIS A 142 -5.66 2.77 4.63
C HIS A 142 -4.18 2.72 4.23
N LEU A 143 -3.31 3.39 4.98
CA LEU A 143 -1.87 3.36 4.73
C LEU A 143 -1.32 1.93 4.86
N MET A 144 -1.72 1.17 5.88
CA MET A 144 -1.35 -0.24 6.01
C MET A 144 -1.81 -1.08 4.82
N LEU A 145 -3.05 -0.87 4.33
CA LEU A 145 -3.56 -1.50 3.11
C LEU A 145 -2.67 -1.19 1.91
N GLU A 146 -2.33 0.08 1.68
CA GLU A 146 -1.47 0.47 0.55
C GLU A 146 -0.09 -0.19 0.63
N ARG A 147 0.50 -0.21 1.84
CA ARG A 147 1.81 -0.83 2.07
C ARG A 147 1.76 -2.34 1.80
N ILE A 148 0.74 -3.04 2.30
CA ILE A 148 0.59 -4.50 2.07
C ILE A 148 0.28 -4.81 0.60
N ASN A 149 -0.59 -4.03 -0.04
CA ASN A 149 -0.98 -4.26 -1.43
C ASN A 149 0.20 -4.13 -2.41
N LYS A 150 1.23 -3.35 -2.08
CA LYS A 150 2.48 -3.27 -2.85
C LYS A 150 3.35 -4.52 -2.77
N GLN A 151 3.12 -5.38 -1.77
CA GLN A 151 3.95 -6.55 -1.50
C GLN A 151 3.30 -7.87 -1.91
N ILE A 152 1.97 -7.91 -2.01
CA ILE A 152 1.22 -9.11 -2.34
C ILE A 152 0.89 -9.11 -3.82
N GLU A 153 1.14 -10.22 -4.51
CA GLU A 153 0.74 -10.46 -5.90
C GLU A 153 -0.68 -11.03 -5.92
N LYS A 154 -0.88 -12.16 -5.22
CA LYS A 154 -2.16 -12.89 -5.14
C LYS A 154 -2.52 -13.24 -3.69
N ILE A 155 -3.80 -13.45 -3.45
CA ILE A 155 -4.36 -13.75 -2.11
C ILE A 155 -5.09 -15.10 -2.02
N HIS A 156 -5.27 -15.80 -3.15
CA HIS A 156 -6.03 -17.04 -3.22
C HIS A 156 -5.47 -17.96 -4.33
N PRO A 157 -5.36 -19.29 -4.12
CA PRO A 157 -5.75 -20.04 -2.90
C PRO A 157 -4.86 -19.75 -1.69
N ASP A 158 -3.62 -19.33 -1.94
CA ASP A 158 -2.66 -18.91 -0.93
C ASP A 158 -2.22 -17.47 -1.17
N ILE A 159 -1.59 -16.86 -0.15
CA ILE A 159 -1.00 -15.53 -0.28
C ILE A 159 0.37 -15.66 -0.93
N GLU A 160 0.48 -15.08 -2.14
CA GLU A 160 1.73 -15.00 -2.89
C GLU A 160 2.28 -13.57 -2.80
N PHE A 161 3.51 -13.42 -2.30
CA PHE A 161 4.23 -12.15 -2.29
C PHE A 161 4.95 -11.92 -3.61
N CYS A 162 5.09 -10.66 -4.01
CA CYS A 162 5.94 -10.27 -5.13
C CYS A 162 7.41 -10.61 -4.84
N THR A 163 8.19 -10.93 -5.87
CA THR A 163 9.64 -11.16 -5.72
C THR A 163 10.34 -9.96 -5.09
N ALA A 164 10.95 -10.17 -3.91
CA ALA A 164 11.67 -9.11 -3.21
C ALA A 164 12.88 -8.65 -4.02
N THR A 165 13.00 -7.34 -4.19
CA THR A 165 14.08 -6.71 -4.94
C THR A 165 15.19 -6.17 -4.05
N THR A 166 14.96 -6.07 -2.73
CA THR A 166 15.94 -5.58 -1.74
C THR A 166 15.78 -6.35 -0.41
N PRO A 167 16.85 -6.46 0.41
CA PRO A 167 16.75 -7.05 1.75
C PRO A 167 15.74 -6.34 2.65
N LEU A 168 15.62 -5.00 2.53
CA LEU A 168 14.62 -4.22 3.27
C LEU A 168 13.19 -4.59 2.85
N GLN A 169 12.95 -4.78 1.55
CA GLN A 169 11.64 -5.22 1.07
C GLN A 169 11.31 -6.63 1.59
N HIS A 170 12.28 -7.54 1.57
CA HIS A 170 12.10 -8.87 2.15
C HIS A 170 11.74 -8.82 3.63
N HIS A 171 12.45 -7.99 4.42
CA HIS A 171 12.11 -7.75 5.83
C HIS A 171 10.68 -7.24 6.01
N THR A 172 10.24 -6.26 5.21
CA THR A 172 8.84 -5.79 5.21
C THR A 172 7.87 -6.93 4.92
N GLN A 173 8.15 -7.78 3.93
CA GLN A 173 7.31 -8.95 3.60
C GLN A 173 7.24 -9.93 4.78
N THR A 174 8.35 -10.16 5.50
CA THR A 174 8.35 -11.00 6.70
C THR A 174 7.45 -10.44 7.80
N LEU A 175 7.49 -9.12 8.05
CA LEU A 175 6.61 -8.47 9.03
C LEU A 175 5.13 -8.60 8.64
N ILE A 176 4.81 -8.40 7.36
CA ILE A 176 3.45 -8.55 6.84
C ILE A 176 2.98 -10.01 6.97
N ALA A 177 3.83 -10.97 6.61
CA ALA A 177 3.50 -12.39 6.73
C ALA A 177 3.24 -12.79 8.19
N GLN A 178 4.05 -12.30 9.13
CA GLN A 178 3.84 -12.51 10.57
C GLN A 178 2.52 -11.92 11.05
N LEU A 179 2.17 -10.71 10.62
CA LEU A 179 0.88 -10.10 10.92
C LEU A 179 -0.28 -10.96 10.41
N LEU A 180 -0.25 -11.31 9.12
CA LEU A 180 -1.33 -12.05 8.47
C LEU A 180 -1.51 -13.46 9.07
N ALA A 181 -0.44 -14.10 9.51
CA ALA A 181 -0.48 -15.41 10.16
C ALA A 181 -1.29 -15.42 11.49
N THR A 182 -1.53 -14.25 12.09
CA THR A 182 -2.36 -14.12 13.30
C THR A 182 -3.86 -14.03 13.03
N LEU A 183 -4.28 -14.03 11.76
CA LEU A 183 -5.64 -13.69 11.35
C LEU A 183 -6.38 -14.89 10.71
N PRO A 184 -7.72 -14.92 10.76
CA PRO A 184 -8.53 -15.95 10.13
C PRO A 184 -8.67 -15.70 8.62
N LEU A 185 -7.59 -15.91 7.86
CA LEU A 185 -7.48 -15.50 6.45
C LEU A 185 -8.45 -16.27 5.54
N LYS A 186 -8.68 -17.56 5.79
CA LYS A 186 -9.61 -18.37 4.99
C LYS A 186 -11.05 -17.87 5.15
N GLU A 187 -11.45 -17.64 6.39
CA GLU A 187 -12.75 -17.11 6.76
C GLU A 187 -12.95 -15.69 6.21
N THR A 188 -11.90 -14.85 6.27
CA THR A 188 -11.89 -13.51 5.67
C THR A 188 -12.23 -13.57 4.18
N TYR A 189 -11.59 -14.46 3.41
CA TYR A 189 -11.87 -14.64 1.99
C TYR A 189 -13.30 -15.14 1.71
N VAL A 190 -13.77 -16.11 2.50
CA VAL A 190 -15.15 -16.65 2.40
C VAL A 190 -16.17 -15.54 2.66
N ILE A 191 -15.98 -14.73 3.69
CA ILE A 191 -16.91 -13.63 4.02
C ILE A 191 -16.98 -12.58 2.92
N ILE A 192 -15.84 -12.20 2.33
CA ILE A 192 -15.83 -11.27 1.19
C ILE A 192 -16.61 -11.85 0.01
N THR A 193 -16.43 -13.15 -0.25
CA THR A 193 -17.15 -13.86 -1.31
C THR A 193 -18.65 -13.89 -1.02
N ASN A 194 -19.06 -14.21 0.22
CA ASN A 194 -20.47 -14.22 0.61
C ASN A 194 -21.11 -12.83 0.52
N ILE A 195 -20.39 -11.79 0.95
CA ILE A 195 -20.84 -10.40 0.81
C ILE A 195 -21.05 -10.05 -0.65
N SER A 196 -20.09 -10.38 -1.53
CA SER A 196 -20.18 -10.16 -2.98
C SER A 196 -21.48 -10.75 -3.56
N HIS A 197 -21.80 -12.00 -3.21
CA HIS A 197 -23.03 -12.65 -3.65
C HIS A 197 -24.28 -11.99 -3.04
N ALA A 198 -24.25 -11.68 -1.74
CA ALA A 198 -25.41 -11.13 -1.03
C ALA A 198 -25.83 -9.76 -1.56
N ILE A 199 -24.89 -8.87 -1.87
CA ILE A 199 -25.20 -7.51 -2.34
C ILE A 199 -25.29 -7.39 -3.87
N GLY A 200 -25.30 -8.51 -4.58
CA GLY A 200 -25.62 -8.58 -6.02
C GLY A 200 -24.50 -8.15 -6.96
N GLY A 201 -23.28 -7.90 -6.46
CA GLY A 201 -22.14 -7.49 -7.26
C GLY A 201 -21.11 -8.60 -7.34
N LYS A 202 -20.89 -9.20 -8.52
CA LYS A 202 -19.70 -10.04 -8.73
C LYS A 202 -18.47 -9.15 -8.66
N PHE A 203 -17.82 -9.11 -7.49
CA PHE A 203 -16.67 -8.23 -7.29
C PHE A 203 -15.53 -8.63 -8.22
N ALA A 204 -14.89 -7.62 -8.82
CA ALA A 204 -13.69 -7.85 -9.60
C ALA A 204 -12.55 -8.38 -8.72
N ALA A 205 -11.68 -9.23 -9.27
CA ALA A 205 -10.58 -9.86 -8.52
C ALA A 205 -9.68 -8.84 -7.78
N HIS A 206 -9.39 -7.70 -8.41
CA HIS A 206 -8.62 -6.63 -7.79
C HIS A 206 -9.31 -6.02 -6.56
N PHE A 207 -10.65 -5.94 -6.58
CA PHE A 207 -11.44 -5.45 -5.45
C PHE A 207 -11.49 -6.47 -4.32
N ILE A 208 -11.63 -7.77 -4.65
CA ILE A 208 -11.55 -8.85 -3.66
C ILE A 208 -10.19 -8.81 -2.94
N LYS A 209 -9.09 -8.66 -3.67
CA LYS A 209 -7.74 -8.48 -3.09
C LYS A 209 -7.66 -7.28 -2.15
N MET A 210 -8.17 -6.13 -2.57
CA MET A 210 -8.17 -4.93 -1.76
C MET A 210 -8.99 -5.09 -0.48
N MET A 211 -10.19 -5.65 -0.57
CA MET A 211 -11.06 -5.90 0.59
C MET A 211 -10.46 -6.94 1.53
N PHE A 212 -9.80 -7.97 0.99
CA PHE A 212 -9.10 -8.97 1.79
C PHE A 212 -8.01 -8.34 2.64
N ILE A 213 -7.17 -7.51 2.03
CA ILE A 213 -6.10 -6.81 2.75
C ILE A 213 -6.70 -5.84 3.76
N TYR A 214 -7.70 -5.04 3.37
CA TYR A 214 -8.28 -4.02 4.25
C TYR A 214 -9.02 -4.62 5.45
N LEU A 215 -9.77 -5.71 5.23
CA LEU A 215 -10.44 -6.45 6.31
C LEU A 215 -9.41 -7.10 7.23
N SER A 216 -8.35 -7.72 6.68
CA SER A 216 -7.25 -8.28 7.48
C SER A 216 -6.59 -7.21 8.37
N VAL A 217 -6.27 -6.05 7.80
CA VAL A 217 -5.75 -4.90 8.55
C VAL A 217 -6.74 -4.45 9.63
N SER A 218 -8.04 -4.38 9.32
CA SER A 218 -9.06 -3.97 10.28
C SER A 218 -9.16 -4.94 11.45
N LEU A 219 -9.17 -6.25 11.19
CA LEU A 219 -9.16 -7.28 12.23
C LEU A 219 -7.92 -7.18 13.12
N TYR A 220 -6.74 -7.02 12.52
CA TYR A 220 -5.51 -6.82 13.27
C TYR A 220 -5.59 -5.60 14.21
N ARG A 221 -6.09 -4.47 13.71
CA ARG A 221 -6.23 -3.24 14.51
C ARG A 221 -7.29 -3.35 15.60
N ILE A 222 -8.42 -4.02 15.32
CA ILE A 222 -9.46 -4.33 16.31
C ILE A 222 -8.89 -5.20 17.43
N ASN A 223 -8.10 -6.23 17.10
CA ASN A 223 -7.45 -7.08 18.10
C ASN A 223 -6.51 -6.28 19.03
N GLN A 224 -5.89 -5.23 18.49
CA GLN A 224 -5.06 -4.28 19.23
C GLN A 224 -5.85 -3.16 19.93
N GLN A 225 -7.18 -3.21 19.96
CA GLN A 225 -8.08 -2.20 20.54
C GLN A 225 -8.01 -0.82 19.86
N PHE A 226 -7.51 -0.75 18.63
CA PHE A 226 -7.55 0.47 17.81
C PHE A 226 -8.84 0.53 17.00
N LEU A 227 -9.87 1.14 17.58
CA LEU A 227 -11.24 1.12 17.08
C LEU A 227 -11.64 2.39 16.32
N ILE A 228 -12.53 2.23 15.35
CA ILE A 228 -13.28 3.34 14.76
C ILE A 228 -14.44 3.67 15.68
N LEU A 229 -14.42 4.88 16.25
CA LEU A 229 -15.39 5.31 17.26
C LEU A 229 -16.54 6.16 16.69
N GLN A 230 -16.43 6.60 15.44
CA GLN A 230 -17.43 7.49 14.84
C GLN A 230 -17.47 7.41 13.31
N LYS A 231 -18.65 7.70 12.76
CA LYS A 231 -18.89 7.76 11.32
C LYS A 231 -19.98 8.77 10.96
N ASN A 232 -19.62 9.72 10.08
CA ASN A 232 -20.48 10.85 9.73
C ASN A 232 -21.77 10.46 9.00
N ASN A 233 -21.75 9.37 8.22
CA ASN A 233 -22.90 8.89 7.45
C ASN A 233 -23.56 7.62 8.03
N ALA A 234 -23.41 7.41 9.35
CA ALA A 234 -23.94 6.23 10.03
C ALA A 234 -25.45 6.03 9.82
N ASP A 235 -26.25 7.09 9.99
CA ASP A 235 -27.72 7.00 9.88
C ASP A 235 -28.19 6.62 8.48
N TYR A 236 -27.49 7.08 7.44
CA TYR A 236 -27.77 6.68 6.07
C TYR A 236 -27.51 5.19 5.88
N LEU A 237 -26.31 4.73 6.26
CA LEU A 237 -25.88 3.34 6.05
C LEU A 237 -26.83 2.36 6.74
N ARG A 238 -27.23 2.65 7.98
CA ARG A 238 -28.20 1.85 8.75
C ARG A 238 -29.51 1.59 8.02
N ARG A 239 -29.96 2.55 7.21
CA ARG A 239 -31.24 2.48 6.48
C ARG A 239 -31.15 1.67 5.19
N THR A 240 -29.95 1.34 4.73
CA THR A 240 -29.78 0.58 3.49
C THR A 240 -30.05 -0.91 3.72
N THR A 241 -30.79 -1.54 2.81
CA THR A 241 -31.02 -3.00 2.84
C THR A 241 -29.71 -3.77 2.73
N LYS A 242 -28.77 -3.26 1.93
CA LYS A 242 -27.43 -3.82 1.75
C LYS A 242 -26.61 -3.82 3.04
N PHE A 243 -26.79 -2.84 3.93
CA PHE A 243 -26.06 -2.82 5.20
C PHE A 243 -26.39 -4.04 6.05
N LYS A 244 -27.66 -4.43 6.15
CA LYS A 244 -28.06 -5.64 6.89
C LYS A 244 -27.39 -6.90 6.34
N LEU A 245 -27.28 -7.01 5.02
CA LEU A 245 -26.63 -8.15 4.36
C LEU A 245 -25.13 -8.21 4.66
N VAL A 246 -24.44 -7.07 4.56
CA VAL A 246 -23.01 -6.98 4.89
C VAL A 246 -22.77 -7.20 6.38
N TYR A 247 -23.57 -6.57 7.23
CA TYR A 247 -23.52 -6.69 8.68
C TYR A 247 -23.56 -8.16 9.11
N ASN A 248 -24.57 -8.91 8.65
CA ASN A 248 -24.72 -10.32 9.01
C ASN A 248 -23.48 -11.17 8.68
N GLN A 249 -22.79 -10.87 7.58
CA GLN A 249 -21.56 -11.58 7.20
C GLN A 249 -20.35 -11.11 8.04
N LEU A 250 -20.24 -9.81 8.29
CA LEU A 250 -19.14 -9.25 9.10
C LEU A 250 -19.23 -9.66 10.57
N SER A 251 -20.44 -9.84 11.13
CA SER A 251 -20.65 -10.28 12.52
C SER A 251 -20.03 -11.65 12.82
N LEU A 252 -19.74 -12.46 11.78
CA LEU A 252 -19.05 -13.73 11.93
C LEU A 252 -17.56 -13.57 12.29
N LEU A 253 -16.97 -12.40 12.04
CA LEU A 253 -15.57 -12.08 12.35
C LEU A 253 -15.42 -10.93 13.36
N ILE A 254 -16.38 -10.02 13.41
CA ILE A 254 -16.29 -8.78 14.18
C ILE A 254 -17.41 -8.77 15.22
N ASN A 255 -17.06 -8.45 16.47
CA ASN A 255 -18.04 -8.32 17.54
C ASN A 255 -19.12 -7.29 17.19
N GLU A 256 -20.38 -7.71 17.20
CA GLU A 256 -21.56 -6.90 16.89
C GLU A 256 -21.66 -5.58 17.66
N LYS A 257 -21.09 -5.51 18.87
CA LYS A 257 -21.03 -4.27 19.67
C LYS A 257 -20.18 -3.17 19.02
N LEU A 258 -19.29 -3.54 18.10
CA LEU A 258 -18.45 -2.61 17.34
C LEU A 258 -19.21 -2.08 16.11
N GLU A 259 -20.34 -1.40 16.35
CA GLU A 259 -21.24 -0.96 15.27
C GLU A 259 -20.53 -0.07 14.24
N PHE A 260 -19.68 0.86 14.68
CA PHE A 260 -18.95 1.76 13.78
C PHE A 260 -17.92 1.04 12.91
N GLU A 261 -17.40 -0.12 13.33
CA GLU A 261 -16.56 -0.97 12.48
C GLU A 261 -17.39 -1.58 11.34
N HIS A 262 -18.56 -2.12 11.67
CA HIS A 262 -19.48 -2.69 10.68
C HIS A 262 -19.92 -1.64 9.66
N LEU A 263 -20.34 -0.46 10.13
CA LEU A 263 -20.74 0.63 9.26
C LEU A 263 -19.58 1.09 8.36
N HIS A 264 -18.38 1.16 8.90
CA HIS A 264 -17.21 1.59 8.14
C HIS A 264 -16.83 0.59 7.05
N LEU A 265 -16.76 -0.70 7.38
CA LEU A 265 -16.46 -1.76 6.42
C LEU A 265 -17.56 -1.92 5.37
N ALA A 266 -18.84 -1.79 5.75
CA ALA A 266 -19.96 -1.86 4.82
C ALA A 266 -19.88 -0.80 3.73
N GLU A 267 -19.49 0.44 4.08
CA GLU A 267 -19.26 1.49 3.09
C GLU A 267 -18.18 1.10 2.07
N TYR A 268 -17.08 0.47 2.52
CA TYR A 268 -16.04 -0.02 1.62
C TYR A 268 -16.59 -1.09 0.67
N PHE A 269 -17.39 -2.05 1.16
CA PHE A 269 -18.01 -3.07 0.32
C PHE A 269 -18.98 -2.50 -0.72
N PHE A 270 -19.74 -1.46 -0.37
CA PHE A 270 -20.66 -0.81 -1.32
C PHE A 270 -19.91 -0.20 -2.51
N SER A 271 -18.67 0.27 -2.32
CA SER A 271 -17.83 0.80 -3.40
C SER A 271 -17.46 -0.24 -4.47
N GLY A 272 -17.65 -1.54 -4.19
CA GLY A 272 -17.47 -2.64 -5.13
C GLY A 272 -18.69 -2.89 -6.05
N CYS A 273 -19.82 -2.24 -5.78
CA CYS A 273 -21.03 -2.34 -6.59
C CYS A 273 -21.08 -1.18 -7.61
N ALA A 274 -21.05 -1.49 -8.91
CA ALA A 274 -21.05 -0.49 -9.99
C ALA A 274 -22.30 0.42 -10.01
N GLU A 275 -23.42 -0.05 -9.46
CA GLU A 275 -24.70 0.68 -9.44
C GLU A 275 -24.82 1.66 -8.27
N ASP A 276 -24.08 1.46 -7.17
CA ASP A 276 -24.20 2.24 -5.93
C ASP A 276 -23.19 3.40 -5.88
N ASN A 277 -23.07 4.13 -6.99
CA ASN A 277 -22.41 5.44 -6.99
C ASN A 277 -23.17 6.38 -6.04
N PHE A 278 -22.85 6.31 -4.75
CA PHE A 278 -23.47 6.99 -3.61
C PHE A 278 -23.93 8.41 -4.00
N HIS A 279 -25.24 8.65 -3.97
CA HIS A 279 -25.89 9.83 -4.55
C HIS A 279 -25.25 11.17 -4.14
N GLU A 280 -24.83 11.31 -2.89
CA GLU A 280 -24.30 12.57 -2.35
C GLU A 280 -22.86 12.87 -2.84
N ASN A 281 -22.03 11.84 -3.01
CA ASN A 281 -20.70 11.99 -3.60
C ASN A 281 -20.75 11.95 -5.14
N GLN A 282 -21.75 11.32 -5.75
CA GLN A 282 -21.89 11.29 -7.20
C GLN A 282 -22.15 12.68 -7.79
N LEU A 283 -22.99 13.51 -7.14
CA LEU A 283 -23.19 14.89 -7.58
C LEU A 283 -21.90 15.72 -7.45
N ARG A 284 -21.20 15.59 -6.31
CA ARG A 284 -19.92 16.28 -6.08
C ARG A 284 -18.83 15.82 -7.05
N VAL A 285 -18.75 14.53 -7.34
CA VAL A 285 -17.86 13.96 -8.35
C VAL A 285 -18.20 14.49 -9.73
N LYS A 286 -19.48 14.48 -10.11
CA LYS A 286 -19.94 15.03 -11.40
C LYS A 286 -19.54 16.50 -11.55
N MET A 287 -19.72 17.29 -10.48
CA MET A 287 -19.35 18.71 -10.46
C MET A 287 -17.83 18.92 -10.52
N CYS A 288 -17.05 18.22 -9.69
CA CYS A 288 -15.58 18.31 -9.68
C CYS A 288 -14.98 17.83 -10.99
N ALA A 289 -15.44 16.71 -11.55
CA ALA A 289 -14.98 16.19 -12.84
C ALA A 289 -15.26 17.21 -13.96
N MET A 290 -16.43 17.86 -13.95
CA MET A 290 -16.76 18.89 -14.93
C MET A 290 -15.89 20.14 -14.77
N GLN A 291 -15.64 20.60 -13.54
CA GLN A 291 -14.74 21.74 -13.28
C GLN A 291 -13.30 21.44 -13.71
N PHE A 292 -12.80 20.24 -13.38
CA PHE A 292 -11.48 19.78 -13.79
C PHE A 292 -11.34 19.76 -15.32
N LEU A 293 -12.30 19.17 -16.03
CA LEU A 293 -12.26 19.11 -17.50
C LEU A 293 -12.35 20.49 -18.14
N ARG A 294 -13.13 21.42 -17.56
CA ARG A 294 -13.17 22.81 -18.04
C ARG A 294 -11.82 23.52 -17.90
N GLN A 295 -11.11 23.30 -16.79
CA GLN A 295 -9.75 23.83 -16.63
C GLN A 295 -8.77 23.16 -17.59
N LEU A 296 -8.83 21.84 -17.74
CA LEU A 296 -7.97 21.09 -18.64
C LEU A 296 -8.15 21.53 -20.09
N ALA A 297 -9.38 21.80 -20.52
CA ALA A 297 -9.73 22.27 -21.86
C ALA A 297 -9.11 23.65 -22.21
N GLN A 298 -8.67 24.42 -21.22
CA GLN A 298 -7.93 25.67 -21.45
C GLN A 298 -6.47 25.41 -21.87
N SER A 299 -5.92 24.25 -21.51
CA SER A 299 -4.54 23.84 -21.79
C SER A 299 -4.42 22.77 -22.88
N ILE A 300 -5.50 22.04 -23.14
CA ILE A 300 -5.56 20.93 -24.09
C ILE A 300 -6.82 21.10 -24.94
N ALA A 301 -6.67 21.17 -26.26
CA ALA A 301 -7.81 21.24 -27.16
C ALA A 301 -8.59 19.92 -27.17
N LEU A 302 -9.71 19.89 -26.46
CA LEU A 302 -10.63 18.75 -26.40
C LEU A 302 -11.92 19.08 -27.16
N SER A 303 -12.40 18.16 -27.98
CA SER A 303 -13.73 18.27 -28.58
C SER A 303 -14.84 18.04 -27.54
N ASN A 304 -16.05 18.53 -27.81
CA ASN A 304 -17.21 18.29 -26.93
C ASN A 304 -17.49 16.80 -26.72
N GLN A 305 -17.26 15.97 -27.74
CA GLN A 305 -17.44 14.53 -27.65
C GLN A 305 -16.41 13.88 -26.72
N GLN A 306 -15.14 14.29 -26.82
CA GLN A 306 -14.06 13.83 -25.93
C GLN A 306 -14.30 14.27 -24.48
N MET A 307 -14.74 15.52 -24.26
CA MET A 307 -15.09 15.99 -22.91
C MET A 307 -16.21 15.16 -22.29
N THR A 308 -17.25 14.83 -23.07
CA THR A 308 -18.39 14.04 -22.59
C THR A 308 -17.96 12.62 -22.21
N GLN A 309 -17.15 11.97 -23.05
CA GLN A 309 -16.59 10.65 -22.75
C GLN A 309 -15.70 10.68 -21.51
N LEU A 310 -14.78 11.65 -21.41
CA LEU A 310 -13.91 11.79 -20.24
C LEU A 310 -14.71 12.05 -18.97
N HIS A 311 -15.75 12.89 -19.04
CA HIS A 311 -16.62 13.17 -17.90
C HIS A 311 -17.33 11.91 -17.41
N GLN A 312 -17.88 11.11 -18.33
CA GLN A 312 -18.50 9.83 -17.98
C GLN A 312 -17.52 8.86 -17.35
N GLN A 313 -16.31 8.71 -17.91
CA GLN A 313 -15.27 7.85 -17.36
C GLN A 313 -14.84 8.33 -15.97
N LEU A 314 -14.60 9.63 -15.78
CA LEU A 314 -14.29 10.19 -14.46
C LEU A 314 -15.41 9.96 -13.45
N CYS A 315 -16.67 10.15 -13.85
CA CYS A 315 -17.81 9.90 -12.97
C CYS A 315 -18.00 8.42 -12.63
N LEU A 316 -17.49 7.51 -13.45
CA LEU A 316 -17.50 6.08 -13.17
C LEU A 316 -16.37 5.68 -12.20
N TYR A 317 -15.17 6.23 -12.38
CA TYR A 317 -13.98 5.83 -11.61
C TYR A 317 -13.77 6.61 -10.30
N LEU A 318 -14.03 7.91 -10.32
CA LEU A 318 -13.76 8.79 -9.18
C LEU A 318 -14.58 8.45 -7.92
N PRO A 319 -15.85 8.01 -7.98
CA PRO A 319 -16.56 7.65 -6.76
C PRO A 319 -15.83 6.55 -6.00
N SER A 320 -15.54 5.43 -6.67
CA SER A 320 -14.78 4.31 -6.09
C SER A 320 -13.37 4.75 -5.65
N ALA A 321 -12.69 5.63 -6.39
CA ALA A 321 -11.36 6.13 -6.02
C ALA A 321 -11.39 7.07 -4.80
N ILE A 322 -12.34 7.99 -4.72
CA ILE A 322 -12.50 8.92 -3.59
C ILE A 322 -12.85 8.17 -2.31
N TYR A 323 -13.67 7.12 -2.41
CA TYR A 323 -13.94 6.24 -1.28
C TYR A 323 -12.73 5.46 -0.82
N ARG A 324 -11.84 5.07 -1.75
CA ARG A 324 -10.58 4.41 -1.39
C ARG A 324 -9.61 5.38 -0.69
N ILE A 325 -9.58 6.66 -1.05
CA ILE A 325 -8.60 7.65 -0.54
C ILE A 325 -9.00 8.30 0.81
N LYS A 326 -10.30 8.30 1.17
CA LYS A 326 -10.82 8.92 2.41
C LYS A 326 -10.72 8.03 3.64
#